data_AF-A0A563BF32-F1
#
_entry.id   AF-A0A563BF32-F1
#
_cell.length_a   1.000
_cell.length_b   1.000
_cell.length_c   1.000
_cell.angle_alpha   90.00
_cell.angle_beta   90.00
_cell.angle_gamma   90.00
#
_symmetry.space_group_name_H-M   'P 1'
#
loop_
_entity.id
_entity.type
_entity.pdbx_description
1 polymer ?
#
loop_
_entity_poly.entity_id
_entity_poly.type
_entity_poly.pdbx_seq_one_letter_code
_entity_poly.pdbx_strand_id
1 'polypeptide(L)'
;MNNPRRFIFNLDFPIEHVIYIREIEVPFSFVGVKIVHNLNFTPLLLGIFSTDDWRSSMPIDTPVISGESTGSIQVKATSKDITLINYFRSSKPAKARLFGLAPSDKDVDVAIPSTRYSNFNFNTDFNYSKLVKSGVYEVKWDSGENIMYEHNLGYIPEVEAWQENSESEIKKFINTYDPNGVNYSSLGSRVVYIKITDKKIIVRTDGENQDIKKIHFRIYGGQNG
;
A
#
# COMPACT_ATOMS: atom_id res chain seq x y z
N MET A 1 -19.04 35.56 1.71
CA MET A 1 -19.17 34.12 1.39
C MET A 1 -19.01 33.35 2.69
N ASN A 2 -20.09 32.81 3.28
CA ASN A 2 -20.09 32.42 4.72
C ASN A 2 -20.26 30.92 4.98
N ASN A 3 -20.02 30.04 4.00
CA ASN A 3 -20.01 28.60 4.26
C ASN A 3 -18.99 27.87 3.36
N PRO A 4 -17.75 27.62 3.84
CA PRO A 4 -16.72 26.91 3.09
C PRO A 4 -17.07 25.44 2.81
N ARG A 5 -18.14 24.88 3.39
CA ARG A 5 -18.64 23.51 3.08
C ARG A 5 -19.34 23.40 1.73
N ARG A 6 -19.52 24.50 1.01
CA ARG A 6 -20.09 24.53 -0.36
C ARG A 6 -19.01 24.73 -1.43
N PHE A 7 -17.78 24.34 -1.13
CA PHE A 7 -16.75 24.27 -2.16
C PHE A 7 -16.93 22.97 -2.95
N ILE A 8 -17.32 23.09 -4.22
CA ILE A 8 -17.25 21.98 -5.15
C ILE A 8 -15.79 21.87 -5.55
N PHE A 9 -15.09 20.90 -4.97
CA PHE A 9 -13.73 20.58 -5.39
C PHE A 9 -13.81 19.69 -6.62
N ASN A 10 -13.55 20.27 -7.79
CA ASN A 10 -13.35 19.53 -9.02
C ASN A 10 -11.86 19.26 -9.17
N LEU A 11 -11.50 17.99 -9.22
CA LEU A 11 -10.18 17.56 -9.66
C LEU A 11 -10.35 16.77 -10.96
N ASP A 12 -9.42 16.97 -11.89
CA ASP A 12 -9.29 16.13 -13.09
C ASP A 12 -8.81 14.70 -12.76
N PHE A 13 -8.51 14.43 -11.48
CA PHE A 13 -7.95 13.19 -10.98
C PHE A 13 -8.79 12.62 -9.84
N PRO A 14 -9.00 11.29 -9.77
CA PRO A 14 -9.66 10.64 -8.64
C PRO A 14 -8.99 10.97 -7.30
N ILE A 15 -9.80 11.18 -6.26
CA ILE A 15 -9.30 11.41 -4.90
C ILE A 15 -9.16 10.07 -4.19
N GLU A 16 -8.01 9.86 -3.56
CA GLU A 16 -7.82 8.74 -2.66
C GLU A 16 -8.58 8.96 -1.35
N HIS A 17 -9.55 8.12 -1.08
CA HIS A 17 -10.23 8.14 0.20
C HIS A 17 -9.40 7.36 1.23
N VAL A 18 -8.83 8.10 2.19
CA VAL A 18 -8.26 7.54 3.41
C VAL A 18 -9.40 7.14 4.33
N ILE A 19 -9.55 5.84 4.54
CA ILE A 19 -10.67 5.21 5.25
C ILE A 19 -10.30 4.71 6.64
N TYR A 20 -9.00 4.63 6.93
CA TYR A 20 -8.48 4.15 8.20
C TYR A 20 -7.18 4.89 8.51
N ILE A 21 -7.02 5.32 9.76
CA ILE A 21 -5.77 5.89 10.25
C ILE A 21 -5.51 5.37 11.66
N ARG A 22 -4.30 4.90 11.93
CA ARG A 22 -3.93 4.41 13.26
C ARG A 22 -2.46 4.67 13.55
N GLU A 23 -2.18 5.27 14.70
CA GLU A 23 -0.85 5.24 15.31
C GLU A 23 -0.81 4.14 16.38
N ILE A 24 0.27 3.38 16.44
CA ILE A 24 0.45 2.29 17.38
C ILE A 24 1.92 2.02 17.68
N GLU A 25 2.22 1.62 18.91
CA GLU A 25 3.50 1.04 19.29
C GLU A 25 3.50 -0.46 19.01
N VAL A 26 4.46 -0.90 18.20
CA VAL A 26 4.64 -2.30 17.80
C VAL A 26 5.87 -2.85 18.53
N PRO A 27 5.70 -3.65 19.60
CA PRO A 27 6.80 -4.35 20.23
C PRO A 27 7.37 -5.42 19.30
N PHE A 28 8.63 -5.78 19.50
CA PHE A 28 9.23 -6.93 18.83
C PHE A 28 8.36 -8.18 19.04
N SER A 29 7.96 -8.82 17.94
CA SER A 29 7.11 -10.00 17.97
C SER A 29 7.20 -10.75 16.67
N PHE A 30 7.41 -12.07 16.74
CA PHE A 30 7.36 -12.97 15.57
C PHE A 30 5.91 -13.32 15.15
N VAL A 31 4.94 -13.12 16.05
CA VAL A 31 3.51 -13.41 15.80
C VAL A 31 2.75 -12.15 15.35
N GLY A 32 3.24 -10.99 15.78
CA GLY A 32 2.66 -9.69 15.50
C GLY A 32 1.62 -9.22 16.52
N VAL A 33 1.26 -7.95 16.42
CA VAL A 33 0.18 -7.30 17.16
C VAL A 33 -1.04 -7.18 16.26
N LYS A 34 -2.19 -7.64 16.77
CA LYS A 34 -3.47 -7.57 16.08
C LYS A 34 -4.27 -6.34 16.48
N ILE A 35 -4.86 -5.68 15.50
CA ILE A 35 -5.68 -4.49 15.66
C ILE A 35 -6.99 -4.70 14.91
N VAL A 36 -8.13 -4.62 15.61
CA VAL A 36 -9.45 -4.65 14.95
C VAL A 36 -9.71 -3.30 14.28
N HIS A 37 -10.03 -3.30 12.98
CA HIS A 37 -10.21 -2.07 12.18
C HIS A 37 -11.67 -1.69 11.92
N ASN A 38 -12.64 -2.56 12.25
CA ASN A 38 -14.09 -2.32 12.14
C ASN A 38 -14.59 -1.89 10.73
N LEU A 39 -13.87 -2.27 9.67
CA LEU A 39 -14.33 -2.10 8.29
C LEU A 39 -15.01 -3.40 7.85
N ASN A 40 -16.00 -3.31 6.98
CA ASN A 40 -16.70 -4.47 6.39
C ASN A 40 -15.95 -5.08 5.18
N PHE A 41 -14.72 -4.63 4.92
CA PHE A 41 -13.82 -5.14 3.88
C PHE A 41 -12.37 -5.00 4.35
N THR A 42 -11.46 -5.69 3.66
CA THR A 42 -10.01 -5.60 3.92
C THR A 42 -9.44 -4.30 3.33
N PRO A 43 -8.86 -3.38 4.13
CA PRO A 43 -8.27 -2.15 3.60
C PRO A 43 -6.93 -2.38 2.90
N LEU A 44 -6.61 -1.53 1.92
CA LEU A 44 -5.27 -1.45 1.34
C LEU A 44 -4.39 -0.61 2.27
N LEU A 45 -3.46 -1.24 2.98
CA LEU A 45 -2.66 -0.56 3.99
C LEU A 45 -1.37 0.03 3.43
N LEU A 46 -1.09 1.24 3.92
CA LEU A 46 0.13 2.00 3.78
C LEU A 46 0.60 2.40 5.16
N GLY A 47 1.87 2.77 5.27
CA GLY A 47 2.33 3.39 6.49
C GLY A 47 3.83 3.56 6.57
N ILE A 48 4.21 4.21 7.65
CA ILE A 48 5.59 4.44 8.03
C ILE A 48 5.79 4.01 9.47
N PHE A 49 7.02 3.65 9.81
CA PHE A 49 7.42 3.39 11.17
C PHE A 49 8.68 4.16 11.53
N SER A 50 8.89 4.35 12.83
CA SER A 50 10.05 5.02 13.41
C SER A 50 10.46 4.29 14.70
N THR A 51 11.76 4.26 14.97
CA THR A 51 12.35 3.74 16.21
C THR A 51 12.96 4.85 17.08
N ASP A 52 12.83 6.10 16.64
CA ASP A 52 13.54 7.29 17.18
C ASP A 52 12.61 8.51 17.32
N ASP A 53 11.34 8.27 17.68
CA ASP A 53 10.32 9.31 17.90
C ASP A 53 10.12 10.25 16.69
N TRP A 54 10.08 9.65 15.49
CA TRP A 54 9.85 10.33 14.21
C TRP A 54 10.99 11.25 13.76
N ARG A 55 12.19 11.16 14.34
CA ARG A 55 13.38 11.81 13.80
C ARG A 55 13.77 11.23 12.44
N SER A 56 13.58 9.92 12.28
CA SER A 56 13.61 9.22 11.00
C SER A 56 12.37 8.34 10.86
N SER A 57 12.01 8.05 9.61
CA SER A 57 10.90 7.16 9.30
C SER A 57 11.20 6.31 8.08
N MET A 58 10.72 5.07 8.10
CA MET A 58 10.84 4.12 7.01
C MET A 58 9.46 3.59 6.60
N PRO A 59 9.25 3.20 5.33
CA PRO A 59 7.99 2.61 4.91
C PRO A 59 7.79 1.23 5.55
N ILE A 60 6.55 0.95 5.95
CA ILE A 60 6.12 -0.41 6.31
C ILE A 60 6.21 -1.30 5.06
N ASP A 61 6.50 -2.59 5.23
CA ASP A 61 6.61 -3.59 4.16
C ASP A 61 7.75 -3.40 3.14
N THR A 62 8.75 -2.56 3.41
CA THR A 62 9.98 -2.57 2.60
C THR A 62 10.72 -3.89 2.84
N PRO A 63 10.90 -4.77 1.85
CA PRO A 63 11.69 -5.98 2.05
C PRO A 63 13.14 -5.60 2.34
N VAL A 64 13.68 -6.19 3.39
CA VAL A 64 15.07 -5.98 3.79
C VAL A 64 15.97 -6.54 2.69
N ILE A 65 16.70 -5.65 2.01
CA ILE A 65 17.81 -6.05 1.15
C ILE A 65 18.85 -6.69 2.07
N SER A 66 19.18 -7.95 1.81
CA SER A 66 20.10 -8.77 2.59
C SER A 66 21.40 -8.04 2.91
N GLY A 67 21.75 -7.93 4.19
CA GLY A 67 23.11 -7.53 4.60
C GLY A 67 23.18 -6.81 5.94
N GLU A 68 22.16 -6.05 6.32
CA GLU A 68 22.18 -5.30 7.58
C GLU A 68 20.90 -5.54 8.38
N SER A 69 21.08 -5.66 9.69
CA SER A 69 20.08 -6.00 10.70
C SER A 69 19.10 -4.85 11.00
N THR A 70 18.69 -4.09 9.99
CA THR A 70 17.58 -3.15 10.09
C THR A 70 16.28 -3.95 9.91
N GLY A 71 15.57 -4.16 11.03
CA GLY A 71 14.28 -4.83 11.04
C GLY A 71 13.27 -4.18 10.09
N SER A 72 12.16 -4.86 9.89
CA SER A 72 11.01 -4.30 9.17
C SER A 72 9.77 -4.46 10.04
N ILE A 73 8.78 -3.59 9.82
CA ILE A 73 7.41 -3.87 10.22
C ILE A 73 6.71 -4.45 9.00
N GLN A 74 6.30 -5.70 9.10
CA GLN A 74 5.39 -6.30 8.13
C GLN A 74 3.95 -5.99 8.51
N VAL A 75 3.10 -5.74 7.53
CA VAL A 75 1.66 -5.60 7.71
C VAL A 75 0.86 -6.61 6.88
N LYS A 76 -0.18 -7.15 7.50
CA LYS A 76 -1.18 -8.00 6.85
C LYS A 76 -2.55 -7.51 7.28
N ALA A 77 -3.46 -7.38 6.33
CA ALA A 77 -4.85 -7.02 6.63
C ALA A 77 -5.77 -8.17 6.25
N THR A 78 -6.78 -8.42 7.07
CA THR A 78 -7.93 -9.27 6.76
C THR A 78 -9.20 -8.42 6.79
N SER A 79 -10.36 -9.04 6.62
CA SER A 79 -11.65 -8.33 6.77
C SER A 79 -11.99 -7.96 8.21
N LYS A 80 -11.21 -8.44 9.20
CA LYS A 80 -11.47 -8.23 10.63
C LYS A 80 -10.35 -7.49 11.33
N ASP A 81 -9.10 -7.85 11.04
CA ASP A 81 -7.94 -7.38 11.77
C ASP A 81 -6.78 -6.98 10.85
N ILE A 82 -5.93 -6.12 11.41
CA ILE A 82 -4.62 -5.75 10.88
C ILE A 82 -3.59 -6.38 11.80
N THR A 83 -2.66 -7.13 11.25
CA THR A 83 -1.53 -7.71 11.98
C THR A 83 -0.25 -6.98 11.61
N LEU A 84 0.43 -6.42 12.61
CA LEU A 84 1.76 -5.78 12.47
C LEU A 84 2.82 -6.67 13.11
N ILE A 85 3.83 -7.08 12.33
CA ILE A 85 4.91 -7.95 12.81
C ILE A 85 6.19 -7.13 12.81
N ASN A 86 6.76 -6.89 13.99
CA ASN A 86 7.99 -6.13 14.14
C ASN A 86 9.18 -7.09 14.31
N TYR A 87 10.10 -7.08 13.33
CA TYR A 87 11.33 -7.86 13.34
C TYR A 87 12.55 -7.12 13.90
N PHE A 88 12.40 -5.88 14.34
CA PHE A 88 13.45 -5.13 15.04
C PHE A 88 13.75 -5.78 16.40
N ARG A 89 14.89 -6.45 16.52
CA ARG A 89 15.42 -6.96 17.79
C ARG A 89 15.97 -5.82 18.66
N SER A 90 15.09 -4.88 19.01
CA SER A 90 15.37 -3.74 19.90
C SER A 90 14.57 -3.89 21.19
N SER A 91 15.10 -3.35 22.29
CA SER A 91 14.39 -3.26 23.57
C SER A 91 13.25 -2.22 23.55
N LYS A 92 13.20 -1.34 22.55
CA LYS A 92 12.15 -0.33 22.39
C LYS A 92 11.15 -0.73 21.29
N PRO A 93 9.84 -0.55 21.52
CA PRO A 93 8.85 -0.75 20.47
C PRO A 93 9.04 0.28 19.35
N ALA A 94 8.70 -0.11 18.12
CA ALA A 94 8.66 0.80 16.99
C ALA A 94 7.30 1.51 16.95
N LYS A 95 7.28 2.81 16.69
CA LYS A 95 6.04 3.57 16.47
C LYS A 95 5.66 3.44 15.00
N ALA A 96 4.44 3.00 14.72
CA ALA A 96 3.92 2.85 13.38
C ALA A 96 2.71 3.77 13.17
N ARG A 97 2.64 4.39 12.00
CA ARG A 97 1.49 5.14 11.49
C ARG A 97 0.96 4.42 10.26
N LEU A 98 -0.27 3.95 10.36
CA LEU A 98 -0.99 3.25 9.32
C LEU A 98 -2.02 4.17 8.67
N PHE A 99 -2.14 4.01 7.35
CA PHE A 99 -3.22 4.55 6.54
C PHE A 99 -3.86 3.39 5.79
N GLY A 100 -5.18 3.34 5.77
CA GLY A 100 -5.92 2.40 4.95
C GLY A 100 -6.66 3.14 3.85
N LEU A 101 -6.65 2.54 2.67
CA LEU A 101 -7.33 3.01 1.48
C LEU A 101 -8.39 1.98 1.06
N ALA A 102 -9.48 2.45 0.46
CA ALA A 102 -10.49 1.56 -0.08
C ALA A 102 -9.94 0.78 -1.31
N PRO A 103 -10.13 -0.55 -1.39
CA PRO A 103 -9.93 -1.29 -2.63
C PRO A 103 -10.82 -0.74 -3.75
N SER A 104 -10.34 -0.78 -5.00
CA SER A 104 -11.08 -0.20 -6.13
C SER A 104 -12.33 -1.01 -6.53
N ASP A 105 -12.46 -2.25 -6.04
CA ASP A 105 -13.62 -3.12 -6.25
C ASP A 105 -14.64 -3.05 -5.10
N LYS A 106 -14.54 -2.03 -4.23
CA LYS A 106 -15.47 -1.79 -3.12
C LYS A 106 -16.12 -0.42 -3.26
N ASP A 107 -17.42 -0.43 -3.56
CA ASP A 107 -18.27 0.75 -3.42
C ASP A 107 -18.67 0.88 -1.96
N VAL A 108 -18.11 1.87 -1.28
CA VAL A 108 -18.41 2.12 0.13
C VAL A 108 -18.53 3.60 0.40
N ASP A 109 -19.66 4.00 0.98
CA ASP A 109 -19.82 5.30 1.63
C ASP A 109 -19.00 5.29 2.92
N VAL A 110 -17.72 5.65 2.82
CA VAL A 110 -16.86 5.70 4.01
C VAL A 110 -16.96 7.06 4.67
N ALA A 111 -17.42 7.06 5.93
CA ALA A 111 -17.33 8.24 6.78
C ALA A 111 -15.85 8.58 7.00
N ILE A 112 -15.47 9.82 6.70
CA ILE A 112 -14.10 10.33 6.91
C ILE A 112 -13.69 10.03 8.37
N PRO A 113 -12.49 9.48 8.62
CA PRO A 113 -12.01 9.22 9.98
C PRO A 113 -12.18 10.46 10.87
N SER A 114 -12.83 10.29 12.01
CA SER A 114 -13.10 11.40 12.96
C SER A 114 -11.82 12.00 13.53
N THR A 115 -10.73 11.22 13.55
CA THR A 115 -9.41 11.65 14.00
C THR A 115 -8.71 12.45 12.90
N ARG A 116 -8.85 13.78 12.94
CA ARG A 116 -7.90 14.67 12.25
C ARG A 116 -6.58 14.60 13.01
N TYR A 117 -5.54 14.02 12.40
CA TYR A 117 -4.20 14.30 12.89
C TYR A 117 -3.87 15.73 12.50
N SER A 118 -3.96 16.65 13.46
CA SER A 118 -3.59 18.07 13.31
C SER A 118 -2.14 18.31 12.91
N ASN A 119 -1.30 17.26 12.92
CA ASN A 119 0.10 17.31 12.52
C ASN A 119 0.35 16.75 11.11
N PHE A 120 -0.70 16.28 10.43
CA PHE A 120 -0.66 15.94 9.01
C PHE A 120 -1.24 17.11 8.23
N ASN A 121 -0.38 18.03 7.83
CA ASN A 121 -0.74 18.97 6.78
C ASN A 121 -0.77 18.19 5.46
N PHE A 122 -1.97 17.87 4.98
CA PHE A 122 -2.19 17.67 3.54
C PHE A 122 -2.04 19.05 2.89
N ASN A 123 -0.79 19.48 2.71
CA ASN A 123 -0.49 20.74 2.08
C ASN A 123 -0.43 20.49 0.58
N THR A 124 -1.52 20.80 -0.11
CA THR A 124 -1.65 20.70 -1.57
C THR A 124 -0.59 21.48 -2.35
N ASP A 125 0.16 22.36 -1.68
CA ASP A 125 1.28 23.11 -2.26
C ASP A 125 2.53 22.24 -2.45
N PHE A 126 2.62 21.09 -1.76
CA PHE A 126 3.61 20.07 -2.08
C PHE A 126 3.03 19.19 -3.17
N ASN A 127 3.78 19.02 -4.27
CA ASN A 127 3.45 18.18 -5.42
C ASN A 127 3.16 16.74 -5.00
N TYR A 128 1.94 16.44 -4.53
CA TYR A 128 1.53 15.07 -4.29
C TYR A 128 1.33 14.39 -5.64
N SER A 129 1.90 13.18 -5.78
CA SER A 129 1.69 12.33 -6.94
C SER A 129 0.18 12.13 -7.10
N LYS A 130 -0.39 12.58 -8.24
CA LYS A 130 -1.84 12.56 -8.45
C LYS A 130 -2.26 11.15 -8.81
N LEU A 131 -3.28 10.58 -8.16
CA LEU A 131 -3.80 9.28 -8.58
C LEU A 131 -4.35 9.39 -10.01
N VAL A 132 -3.72 8.68 -10.94
CA VAL A 132 -4.12 8.65 -12.35
C VAL A 132 -5.07 7.50 -12.60
N LYS A 133 -4.80 6.35 -11.98
CA LYS A 133 -5.57 5.13 -12.20
C LYS A 133 -5.44 4.19 -11.01
N SER A 134 -6.52 3.50 -10.67
CA SER A 134 -6.49 2.39 -9.73
C SER A 134 -7.34 1.25 -10.27
N GLY A 135 -7.13 0.06 -9.73
CA GLY A 135 -7.93 -1.08 -10.14
C GLY A 135 -7.56 -2.37 -9.43
N VAL A 136 -8.27 -3.42 -9.82
CA VAL A 136 -8.10 -4.78 -9.33
C VAL A 136 -7.98 -5.69 -10.53
N TYR A 137 -6.98 -6.56 -10.51
CA TYR A 137 -6.82 -7.63 -11.49
C TYR A 137 -7.11 -8.97 -10.82
N GLU A 138 -8.06 -9.73 -11.37
CA GLU A 138 -8.32 -11.10 -10.93
C GLU A 138 -7.29 -12.05 -11.56
N VAL A 139 -6.55 -12.76 -10.73
CA VAL A 139 -5.51 -13.68 -11.18
C VAL A 139 -6.17 -14.98 -11.65
N LYS A 140 -6.00 -15.31 -12.94
CA LYS A 140 -6.32 -16.61 -13.51
C LYS A 140 -5.02 -17.39 -13.62
N TRP A 141 -4.94 -18.53 -12.94
CA TRP A 141 -3.73 -19.33 -12.87
C TRP A 141 -3.61 -20.24 -14.07
N ASP A 142 -3.10 -19.68 -15.17
CA ASP A 142 -2.55 -20.45 -16.27
C ASP A 142 -1.03 -20.26 -16.24
N SER A 143 -0.29 -21.36 -16.40
CA SER A 143 1.11 -21.50 -15.98
C SER A 143 2.04 -20.36 -16.44
N GLY A 144 2.33 -19.42 -15.54
CA GLY A 144 3.40 -18.41 -15.69
C GLY A 144 3.07 -17.22 -16.60
N GLU A 145 1.79 -16.96 -16.88
CA GLU A 145 1.40 -15.80 -17.69
C GLU A 145 1.79 -14.46 -17.04
N ASN A 146 2.17 -13.50 -17.90
CA ASN A 146 2.37 -12.12 -17.49
C ASN A 146 1.02 -11.41 -17.43
N ILE A 147 0.65 -10.94 -16.24
CA ILE A 147 -0.44 -9.99 -16.07
C ILE A 147 0.04 -8.65 -16.59
N MET A 148 -0.60 -8.15 -17.65
CA MET A 148 -0.27 -6.85 -18.24
C MET A 148 -1.40 -5.87 -18.02
N TYR A 149 -1.05 -4.69 -17.53
CA TYR A 149 -1.97 -3.59 -17.36
C TYR A 149 -1.52 -2.38 -18.15
N GLU A 150 -2.32 -1.94 -19.12
CA GLU A 150 -2.00 -0.78 -19.95
C GLU A 150 -2.48 0.53 -19.29
N HIS A 151 -1.55 1.48 -19.15
CA HIS A 151 -1.82 2.84 -18.66
C HIS A 151 -1.51 3.92 -19.70
N ASN A 152 -0.64 3.65 -20.68
CA ASN A 152 -0.36 4.53 -21.83
C ASN A 152 -0.04 5.99 -21.46
N LEU A 153 0.73 6.20 -20.39
CA LEU A 153 1.04 7.55 -19.89
C LEU A 153 2.21 8.22 -20.62
N GLY A 154 3.02 7.46 -21.37
CA GLY A 154 4.18 7.99 -22.09
C GLY A 154 5.40 8.26 -21.21
N TYR A 155 5.32 7.91 -19.93
CA TYR A 155 6.41 7.90 -18.95
C TYR A 155 6.18 6.79 -17.93
N ILE A 156 7.21 6.44 -17.17
CA ILE A 156 7.18 5.39 -16.13
C ILE A 156 6.55 6.01 -14.87
N PRO A 157 5.35 5.60 -14.44
CA PRO A 157 4.70 6.19 -13.27
C PRO A 157 5.21 5.60 -11.95
N GLU A 158 4.84 6.25 -10.85
CA GLU A 158 4.91 5.64 -9.52
C GLU A 158 3.74 4.68 -9.34
N VAL A 159 4.00 3.48 -8.80
CA VAL A 159 2.99 2.43 -8.63
C VAL A 159 3.04 1.84 -7.24
N GLU A 160 1.87 1.67 -6.63
CA GLU A 160 1.68 0.86 -5.44
C GLU A 160 0.83 -0.36 -5.78
N ALA A 161 1.18 -1.51 -5.19
CA ALA A 161 0.44 -2.74 -5.41
C ALA A 161 0.32 -3.60 -4.15
N TRP A 162 -0.85 -4.25 -4.03
CA TRP A 162 -1.18 -5.19 -2.97
C TRP A 162 -1.69 -6.51 -3.55
N GLN A 163 -1.28 -7.61 -2.93
CA GLN A 163 -1.74 -8.94 -3.29
C GLN A 163 -2.83 -9.36 -2.30
N GLU A 164 -3.91 -9.95 -2.81
CA GLU A 164 -4.96 -10.58 -2.02
C GLU A 164 -4.94 -12.10 -2.24
N ASN A 165 -4.90 -12.87 -1.17
CA ASN A 165 -4.94 -14.33 -1.24
C ASN A 165 -6.38 -14.90 -1.20
N SER A 166 -6.50 -16.23 -1.28
CA SER A 166 -7.76 -16.99 -1.21
C SER A 166 -8.51 -16.83 0.12
N GLU A 167 -7.83 -16.37 1.17
CA GLU A 167 -8.39 -16.06 2.48
C GLU A 167 -8.78 -14.57 2.63
N SER A 168 -8.71 -13.78 1.55
CA SER A 168 -8.90 -12.32 1.54
C SER A 168 -7.92 -11.55 2.46
N GLU A 169 -6.76 -12.14 2.71
CA GLU A 169 -5.62 -11.45 3.31
C GLU A 169 -4.94 -10.57 2.26
N ILE A 170 -4.81 -9.27 2.55
CA ILE A 170 -4.13 -8.30 1.69
C ILE A 170 -2.77 -7.92 2.29
N LYS A 171 -1.74 -7.91 1.44
CA LYS A 171 -0.37 -7.46 1.77
C LYS A 171 0.16 -6.51 0.70
N LYS A 172 0.82 -5.43 1.11
CA LYS A 172 1.55 -4.58 0.18
C LYS A 172 2.83 -5.31 -0.24
N PHE A 173 3.18 -5.23 -1.52
CA PHE A 173 4.36 -5.91 -2.03
C PHE A 173 5.17 -5.07 -3.03
N ILE A 174 4.69 -3.88 -3.41
CA ILE A 174 5.44 -2.87 -4.16
C ILE A 174 5.25 -1.49 -3.55
N ASN A 175 6.34 -0.74 -3.43
CA ASN A 175 6.32 0.67 -3.04
C ASN A 175 7.37 1.50 -3.80
N THR A 176 7.50 1.32 -5.12
CA THR A 176 8.62 1.90 -5.86
C THR A 176 8.30 2.37 -7.28
N TYR A 177 8.94 3.47 -7.65
CA TYR A 177 9.32 3.81 -9.02
C TYR A 177 10.59 3.01 -9.35
N ASP A 178 10.49 1.98 -10.21
CA ASP A 178 11.68 1.31 -10.76
C ASP A 178 11.54 1.11 -12.28
N PRO A 179 12.29 1.88 -13.10
CA PRO A 179 12.28 1.76 -14.54
C PRO A 179 12.94 0.48 -15.07
N ASN A 180 13.76 -0.19 -14.26
CA ASN A 180 14.48 -1.41 -14.65
C ASN A 180 13.74 -2.70 -14.25
N GLY A 181 12.69 -2.57 -13.43
CA GLY A 181 11.90 -3.68 -12.89
C GLY A 181 12.57 -4.31 -11.66
N VAL A 182 11.77 -4.54 -10.61
CA VAL A 182 12.24 -5.18 -9.38
C VAL A 182 11.79 -6.64 -9.36
N ASN A 183 12.74 -7.54 -9.07
CA ASN A 183 12.42 -8.90 -8.66
C ASN A 183 12.08 -8.89 -7.17
N TYR A 184 10.80 -8.94 -6.82
CA TYR A 184 10.37 -9.08 -5.43
C TYR A 184 10.04 -10.54 -5.12
N SER A 185 11.00 -11.31 -4.61
CA SER A 185 10.69 -12.52 -3.84
C SER A 185 10.74 -12.16 -2.37
N SER A 186 9.62 -11.72 -1.80
CA SER A 186 9.51 -11.75 -0.34
C SER A 186 9.15 -13.18 0.05
N LEU A 187 9.80 -13.71 1.09
CA LEU A 187 9.50 -15.00 1.71
C LEU A 187 8.02 -15.04 2.12
N GLY A 188 7.15 -15.47 1.20
CA GLY A 188 5.70 -15.56 1.37
C GLY A 188 4.85 -14.81 0.33
N SER A 189 5.42 -13.92 -0.50
CA SER A 189 4.71 -13.29 -1.64
C SER A 189 5.29 -13.83 -2.96
N ARG A 190 4.52 -14.70 -3.63
CA ARG A 190 4.92 -15.53 -4.77
C ARG A 190 4.81 -14.80 -6.13
N VAL A 191 5.10 -13.50 -6.12
CA VAL A 191 5.30 -12.69 -7.34
C VAL A 191 6.76 -12.85 -7.74
N VAL A 192 7.03 -13.20 -8.99
CA VAL A 192 8.39 -13.43 -9.48
C VAL A 192 9.04 -12.11 -9.87
N TYR A 193 8.28 -11.22 -10.49
CA TYR A 193 8.80 -9.99 -11.06
C TYR A 193 7.69 -8.99 -11.35
N ILE A 194 7.99 -7.71 -11.15
CA ILE A 194 7.17 -6.62 -11.67
C ILE A 194 8.03 -5.62 -12.44
N LYS A 195 7.55 -5.23 -13.62
CA LYS A 195 8.12 -4.13 -14.39
C LYS A 195 7.07 -3.09 -14.72
N ILE A 196 7.46 -1.85 -14.48
CA ILE A 196 6.71 -0.68 -14.86
C ILE A 196 7.42 -0.10 -16.08
N THR A 197 6.68 0.08 -17.17
CA THR A 197 7.17 0.75 -18.38
C THR A 197 6.44 2.06 -18.58
N ASP A 198 6.77 2.77 -19.65
CA ASP A 198 6.07 3.96 -20.13
C ASP A 198 4.60 3.70 -20.56
N LYS A 199 4.22 2.43 -20.72
CA LYS A 199 2.93 2.00 -21.27
C LYS A 199 2.22 0.99 -20.38
N LYS A 200 2.95 0.12 -19.69
CA LYS A 200 2.39 -1.05 -19.01
C LYS A 200 2.98 -1.28 -17.63
N ILE A 201 2.17 -1.84 -16.74
CA ILE A 201 2.62 -2.59 -15.58
C ILE A 201 2.56 -4.07 -15.94
N ILE A 202 3.65 -4.79 -15.74
CA ILE A 202 3.78 -6.22 -16.04
C ILE A 202 4.04 -6.92 -14.71
N VAL A 203 3.12 -7.77 -14.29
CA VAL A 203 3.26 -8.62 -13.09
C VAL A 203 3.39 -10.06 -13.52
N ARG A 204 4.47 -10.73 -13.11
CA ARG A 204 4.68 -12.16 -13.33
C ARG A 204 4.62 -12.89 -12.01
N THR A 205 3.83 -13.94 -11.94
CA THR A 205 3.74 -14.86 -10.81
C THR A 205 4.46 -16.17 -11.12
N ASP A 206 4.86 -16.91 -10.08
CA ASP A 206 5.39 -18.27 -10.26
C ASP A 206 4.20 -19.20 -10.55
N GLY A 207 4.26 -19.93 -11.67
CA GLY A 207 3.11 -20.39 -12.44
C GLY A 207 2.17 -21.42 -11.79
N GLU A 208 2.40 -21.85 -10.57
CA GLU A 208 1.60 -22.92 -9.91
C GLU A 208 0.85 -22.46 -8.66
N ASN A 209 0.78 -21.15 -8.42
CA ASN A 209 0.54 -20.66 -7.08
C ASN A 209 -0.91 -20.27 -6.77
N GLN A 210 -1.80 -21.25 -6.60
CA GLN A 210 -3.27 -21.10 -6.48
C GLN A 210 -3.81 -20.13 -5.42
N ASP A 211 -2.97 -19.60 -4.53
CA ASP A 211 -3.37 -18.82 -3.36
C ASP A 211 -3.61 -17.34 -3.67
N ILE A 212 -2.93 -16.70 -4.63
CA ILE A 212 -3.21 -15.27 -4.95
C ILE A 212 -4.48 -15.21 -5.83
N LYS A 213 -5.45 -14.37 -5.46
CA LYS A 213 -6.70 -14.20 -6.21
C LYS A 213 -6.78 -12.84 -6.89
N LYS A 214 -6.22 -11.80 -6.28
CA LYS A 214 -6.29 -10.45 -6.82
C LYS A 214 -4.99 -9.69 -6.63
N ILE A 215 -4.72 -8.81 -7.59
CA ILE A 215 -3.72 -7.75 -7.47
C ILE A 215 -4.45 -6.41 -7.49
N HIS A 216 -4.39 -5.68 -6.38
CA HIS A 216 -4.85 -4.30 -6.27
C HIS A 216 -3.70 -3.38 -6.66
N PHE A 217 -3.96 -2.33 -7.42
CA PHE A 217 -2.91 -1.39 -7.81
C PHE A 217 -3.41 0.06 -7.84
N ARG A 218 -2.45 0.98 -7.67
CA ARG A 218 -2.61 2.43 -7.84
C ARG A 218 -1.44 2.97 -8.64
N ILE A 219 -1.75 3.83 -9.61
CA ILE A 219 -0.81 4.48 -10.51
C ILE A 219 -0.90 5.97 -10.26
N TYR A 220 0.23 6.56 -9.88
CA TYR A 220 0.32 7.98 -9.65
C TYR A 220 1.05 8.66 -10.80
N GLY A 221 0.53 9.81 -11.19
CA GLY A 221 1.10 10.64 -12.22
C GLY A 221 2.30 11.39 -11.68
N GLY A 222 3.30 11.57 -12.55
CA GLY A 222 4.57 12.20 -12.19
C GLY A 222 4.37 13.58 -11.54
N GLN A 223 5.22 13.87 -10.55
CA GLN A 223 5.38 15.21 -10.00
C GLN A 223 6.05 16.07 -11.09
N ASN A 224 5.27 16.86 -11.82
CA ASN A 224 5.83 17.94 -12.62
C ASN A 224 6.06 19.13 -11.68
N GLY A 225 7.29 19.28 -11.18
CA GLY A 225 7.79 20.47 -10.47
C GLY A 225 8.75 20.15 -9.34
#